data_AF-A0A817CR75-F1
#
_entry.id   AF-A0A817CR75-F1
#
_cell.length_a   1.000
_cell.length_b   1.000
_cell.length_c   1.000
_cell.angle_alpha   90.00
_cell.angle_beta   90.00
_cell.angle_gamma   90.00
#
_symmetry.space_group_name_H-M   'P 1'
#
loop_
_entity.id
_entity.type
_entity.pdbx_description
1 polymer ?
#
loop_
_entity_poly.entity_id
_entity_poly.type
_entity_poly.pdbx_seq_one_letter_code
_entity_poly.pdbx_strand_id
1 'polypeptide(L)'
;MGISNSCLPISFNNCHSLCRRSSISKLNHDYEEPVYHNVIDLNHVSEDELLFLPGINRQLANNIIEYRHRHNGFKQINELLQVNGINSNLLRQIYADITIDSSSYSLSNNKKELINLNLASYDELCSVAGLTSNIVKRIIQRRERKGLFRSLGDLLKIKGIDCIVLEAIRPFVTIGDQQIRPSISYTSLNNLQSILNRSDNNAKDTLSLVLHLLETLPSEMQAILTSSYPSRLSAIHDNSNKPNTFRFASWNLRQLTNDKVQNPGVREVICRVILENNFSLIGIQEIGNKESLDSIAQELNNPTIPSIKNWPNRRHGKWRSTTSDVSGEILQGTEYLGFLYDESIGIEFKKASLLPFKTYFNQLPYITIFRIFNKLELVFVNIHLTTKKSDEDKTSEKKDEAKSLSVLAQAMKNTIEQKHVIIFGDFNNVPTASEFDSLVKCNYSYVIQQNTNISLKEPQGSVCVDNIWLSEEAKNLNTGNTGVIRDNLTNFWIPNGWTLGGLVSDHCPIWMEFNLS
;
A
#
# COMPACT_ATOMS: atom_id res chain seq x y z
N MET A 1 -3.65 -24.38 -65.97
CA MET A 1 -4.47 -24.01 -64.80
C MET A 1 -3.51 -23.50 -63.72
N GLY A 2 -3.63 -22.31 -63.13
CA GLY A 2 -4.45 -21.15 -63.53
C GLY A 2 -4.92 -20.31 -62.33
N ILE A 3 -4.26 -19.17 -62.06
CA ILE A 3 -4.71 -18.03 -61.21
C ILE A 3 -4.76 -18.36 -59.69
N SER A 4 -4.45 -17.51 -58.69
CA SER A 4 -3.58 -16.32 -58.44
C SER A 4 -3.67 -16.04 -56.90
N ASN A 5 -2.92 -15.23 -56.14
CA ASN A 5 -1.82 -14.24 -56.21
C ASN A 5 -1.05 -14.36 -54.83
N SER A 6 0.11 -13.80 -54.46
CA SER A 6 0.82 -12.49 -54.62
C SER A 6 0.14 -11.30 -53.88
N CYS A 7 0.79 -10.41 -53.12
CA CYS A 7 2.16 -9.85 -53.18
C CYS A 7 2.77 -9.50 -51.80
N LEU A 8 4.03 -9.04 -51.81
CA LEU A 8 4.81 -8.47 -50.69
C LEU A 8 4.92 -6.91 -50.80
N PRO A 9 5.45 -6.17 -49.80
CA PRO A 9 5.29 -4.71 -49.65
C PRO A 9 6.44 -3.87 -50.27
N ILE A 10 6.40 -2.52 -50.19
CA ILE A 10 7.59 -1.63 -49.97
C ILE A 10 7.27 -0.10 -49.84
N SER A 11 8.10 0.60 -49.05
CA SER A 11 8.45 2.06 -48.98
C SER A 11 7.46 3.19 -48.64
N PHE A 12 7.99 4.13 -47.84
CA PHE A 12 7.59 5.53 -47.67
C PHE A 12 7.85 6.40 -48.93
N ASN A 13 7.25 7.60 -48.97
CA ASN A 13 7.97 8.77 -49.49
C ASN A 13 7.50 10.10 -48.85
N ASN A 14 8.39 11.10 -48.79
CA ASN A 14 8.12 12.44 -48.26
C ASN A 14 7.55 13.39 -49.33
N CYS A 15 6.86 14.44 -48.90
CA CYS A 15 6.91 15.73 -49.61
C CYS A 15 6.72 16.91 -48.63
N HIS A 16 7.35 18.05 -48.90
CA HIS A 16 7.45 19.18 -47.99
C HIS A 16 7.01 20.48 -48.67
N SER A 17 6.40 21.39 -47.89
CA SER A 17 6.20 22.82 -48.18
C SER A 17 5.49 23.26 -49.48
N LEU A 18 4.43 24.03 -49.31
CA LEU A 18 4.24 25.31 -50.03
C LEU A 18 3.35 26.23 -49.19
N CYS A 19 3.68 27.53 -49.13
CA CYS A 19 2.95 28.51 -48.33
C CYS A 19 3.07 29.91 -48.95
N ARG A 20 1.94 30.56 -49.25
CA ARG A 20 1.89 32.03 -49.46
C ARG A 20 0.47 32.62 -49.32
N ARG A 21 0.37 33.48 -48.31
CA ARG A 21 -0.62 34.53 -47.98
C ARG A 21 -1.52 35.05 -49.12
N SER A 22 -2.81 35.24 -48.82
CA SER A 22 -3.46 36.57 -48.77
C SER A 22 -4.73 36.49 -47.87
N SER A 23 -5.36 37.63 -47.55
CA SER A 23 -6.29 37.75 -46.41
C SER A 23 -7.61 38.46 -46.75
N ILE A 24 -8.63 38.27 -45.89
CA ILE A 24 -9.89 39.09 -45.79
C ILE A 24 -10.87 38.80 -46.96
N SER A 25 -12.18 38.56 -46.78
CA SER A 25 -13.14 38.97 -45.72
C SER A 25 -14.35 38.03 -45.55
N LYS A 26 -14.93 38.06 -44.34
CA LYS A 26 -16.38 37.93 -44.03
C LYS A 26 -17.20 36.82 -44.71
N LEU A 27 -17.38 35.72 -43.98
CA LEU A 27 -18.71 35.13 -43.81
C LEU A 27 -18.96 35.00 -42.30
N ASN A 28 -19.84 35.86 -41.77
CA ASN A 28 -20.38 35.67 -40.43
C ASN A 28 -21.55 34.68 -40.56
N HIS A 29 -21.48 33.56 -39.85
CA HIS A 29 -22.67 32.84 -39.42
C HIS A 29 -22.39 32.23 -38.05
N ASP A 30 -23.31 32.42 -37.13
CA ASP A 30 -23.02 32.39 -35.70
C ASP A 30 -22.99 30.93 -35.19
N TYR A 31 -21.78 30.44 -34.97
CA TYR A 31 -21.53 29.24 -34.17
C TYR A 31 -21.01 29.70 -32.80
N GLU A 32 -21.91 29.81 -31.83
CA GLU A 32 -21.51 29.85 -30.43
C GLU A 32 -20.92 28.48 -30.07
N GLU A 33 -19.64 28.43 -29.68
CA GLU A 33 -19.07 27.21 -29.09
C GLU A 33 -19.78 26.92 -27.76
N PRO A 34 -20.09 25.65 -27.44
CA PRO A 34 -20.83 25.32 -26.23
C PRO A 34 -20.01 25.70 -24.99
N VAL A 35 -20.55 26.63 -24.19
CA VAL A 35 -19.89 27.17 -22.99
C VAL A 35 -19.75 26.06 -21.94
N TYR A 36 -18.53 25.53 -21.78
CA TYR A 36 -18.22 24.49 -20.81
C TYR A 36 -18.46 24.96 -19.37
N HIS A 37 -19.46 24.38 -18.71
CA HIS A 37 -19.76 24.66 -17.31
C HIS A 37 -18.85 23.83 -16.39
N ASN A 38 -18.39 24.42 -15.29
CA ASN A 38 -17.46 23.85 -14.29
C ASN A 38 -16.01 23.60 -14.76
N VAL A 39 -15.41 24.53 -15.51
CA VAL A 39 -13.95 24.71 -15.53
C VAL A 39 -13.46 25.37 -14.23
N ILE A 40 -12.31 24.93 -13.70
CA ILE A 40 -11.74 25.44 -12.45
C ILE A 40 -10.94 26.73 -12.70
N ASP A 41 -11.40 27.87 -12.16
CA ASP A 41 -10.70 29.17 -12.27
C ASP A 41 -9.49 29.23 -11.33
N LEU A 42 -8.29 29.13 -11.91
CA LEU A 42 -7.01 29.18 -11.19
C LEU A 42 -6.86 30.44 -10.31
N ASN A 43 -7.50 31.55 -10.66
CA ASN A 43 -7.39 32.81 -9.91
C ASN A 43 -8.23 32.82 -8.62
N HIS A 44 -9.31 32.03 -8.54
CA HIS A 44 -10.24 32.04 -7.40
C HIS A 44 -10.38 30.69 -6.67
N VAL A 45 -9.93 29.60 -7.27
CA VAL A 45 -9.98 28.23 -6.72
C VAL A 45 -9.29 28.12 -5.35
N SER A 46 -9.87 27.32 -4.45
CA SER A 46 -9.25 26.91 -3.17
C SER A 46 -8.19 25.81 -3.35
N GLU A 47 -7.38 25.55 -2.33
CA GLU A 47 -6.40 24.46 -2.37
C GLU A 47 -7.08 23.09 -2.54
N ASP A 48 -8.24 22.88 -1.90
CA ASP A 48 -8.99 21.61 -1.97
C ASP A 48 -9.67 21.40 -3.33
N GLU A 49 -10.19 22.45 -3.96
CA GLU A 49 -10.76 22.34 -5.31
C GLU A 49 -9.71 22.00 -6.37
N LEU A 50 -8.45 22.43 -6.18
CA LEU A 50 -7.32 21.99 -7.02
C LEU A 50 -7.03 20.49 -6.89
N LEU A 51 -7.40 19.83 -5.79
CA LEU A 51 -7.18 18.38 -5.61
C LEU A 51 -8.09 17.52 -6.50
N PHE A 52 -9.19 18.09 -7.04
CA PHE A 52 -10.03 17.38 -8.01
C PHE A 52 -9.37 17.26 -9.40
N LEU A 53 -8.32 18.05 -9.68
CA LEU A 53 -7.59 17.99 -10.96
C LEU A 53 -6.69 16.75 -11.03
N PRO A 54 -6.82 15.89 -12.07
CA PRO A 54 -6.21 14.58 -12.08
C PRO A 54 -4.68 14.67 -12.16
N GLY A 55 -4.00 14.31 -11.08
CA GLY A 55 -2.54 14.33 -10.96
C GLY A 55 -1.98 15.54 -10.20
N ILE A 56 -2.83 16.48 -9.79
CA ILE A 56 -2.50 17.41 -8.71
C ILE A 56 -2.56 16.65 -7.38
N ASN A 57 -1.65 16.99 -6.46
CA ASN A 57 -1.64 16.53 -5.07
C ASN A 57 -1.50 17.76 -4.17
N ARG A 58 -1.66 17.64 -2.85
CA ARG A 58 -1.66 18.83 -1.97
C ARG A 58 -0.36 19.66 -2.02
N GLN A 59 0.80 19.04 -2.28
CA GLN A 59 2.04 19.79 -2.52
C GLN A 59 1.99 20.60 -3.82
N LEU A 60 1.46 20.03 -4.92
CA LEU A 60 1.27 20.75 -6.17
C LEU A 60 0.17 21.82 -6.08
N ALA A 61 -0.92 21.55 -5.35
CA ALA A 61 -1.98 22.52 -5.08
C ALA A 61 -1.42 23.73 -4.31
N ASN A 62 -0.72 23.49 -3.20
CA ASN A 62 -0.01 24.57 -2.49
C ASN A 62 1.00 25.29 -3.40
N ASN A 63 1.79 24.60 -4.22
CA ASN A 63 2.71 25.26 -5.17
C ASN A 63 1.97 26.16 -6.20
N ILE A 64 0.77 25.77 -6.66
CA ILE A 64 -0.10 26.59 -7.54
C ILE A 64 -0.58 27.84 -6.78
N ILE A 65 -1.03 27.66 -5.54
CA ILE A 65 -1.53 28.73 -4.66
C ILE A 65 -0.39 29.71 -4.30
N GLU A 66 0.79 29.22 -3.90
CA GLU A 66 1.99 30.02 -3.70
C GLU A 66 2.39 30.80 -4.96
N TYR A 67 2.38 30.16 -6.13
CA TYR A 67 2.70 30.82 -7.39
C TYR A 67 1.70 31.96 -7.67
N ARG A 68 0.40 31.70 -7.50
CA ARG A 68 -0.67 32.70 -7.65
C ARG A 68 -0.46 33.91 -6.75
N HIS A 69 -0.13 33.69 -5.48
CA HIS A 69 0.13 34.78 -4.53
C HIS A 69 1.43 35.54 -4.82
N ARG A 70 2.49 34.86 -5.27
CA ARG A 70 3.78 35.50 -5.64
C ARG A 70 3.71 36.32 -6.93
N HIS A 71 2.86 35.94 -7.90
CA HIS A 71 2.79 36.58 -9.23
C HIS A 71 1.54 37.45 -9.43
N ASN A 72 0.69 37.56 -8.40
CA ASN A 72 -0.58 38.30 -8.38
C ASN A 72 -1.55 37.80 -9.47
N GLY A 73 -1.87 36.50 -9.42
CA GLY A 73 -2.75 35.81 -10.37
C GLY A 73 -2.01 35.11 -11.50
N PHE A 74 -2.71 34.17 -12.15
CA PHE A 74 -2.33 33.58 -13.43
C PHE A 74 -2.89 34.44 -14.57
N LYS A 75 -2.03 34.81 -15.52
CA LYS A 75 -2.36 35.63 -16.71
C LYS A 75 -2.54 34.76 -17.97
N GLN A 76 -2.07 33.52 -17.92
CA GLN A 76 -2.22 32.51 -18.97
C GLN A 76 -2.09 31.11 -18.34
N ILE A 77 -2.86 30.14 -18.81
CA ILE A 77 -2.83 28.75 -18.30
C ILE A 77 -1.41 28.13 -18.39
N ASN A 78 -0.60 28.54 -19.37
CA ASN A 78 0.77 28.06 -19.55
C ASN A 78 1.76 28.47 -18.43
N GLU A 79 1.42 29.45 -17.59
CA GLU A 79 2.22 29.80 -16.40
C GLU A 79 2.27 28.68 -15.36
N LEU A 80 1.34 27.71 -15.42
CA LEU A 80 1.44 26.47 -14.64
C LEU A 80 2.74 25.69 -14.91
N LEU A 81 3.40 25.84 -16.06
CA LEU A 81 4.72 25.22 -16.31
C LEU A 81 5.87 25.85 -15.50
N GLN A 82 5.63 27.00 -14.86
CA GLN A 82 6.58 27.66 -13.96
C GLN A 82 6.35 27.26 -12.49
N VAL A 83 5.30 26.48 -12.20
CA VAL A 83 5.00 25.98 -10.86
C VAL A 83 5.85 24.73 -10.59
N ASN A 84 6.59 24.74 -9.48
CA ASN A 84 7.47 23.64 -9.10
C ASN A 84 6.73 22.29 -9.06
N GLY A 85 7.20 21.34 -9.86
CA GLY A 85 6.66 19.97 -9.96
C GLY A 85 5.59 19.77 -11.04
N ILE A 86 5.04 20.84 -11.64
CA ILE A 86 4.17 20.70 -12.82
C ILE A 86 5.04 20.50 -14.08
N ASN A 87 4.58 19.63 -14.97
CA ASN A 87 5.25 19.34 -16.24
C ASN A 87 4.25 19.33 -17.41
N SER A 88 4.77 19.33 -18.64
CA SER A 88 3.96 19.45 -19.87
C SER A 88 3.04 18.25 -20.17
N ASN A 89 3.21 17.12 -19.49
CA ASN A 89 2.25 16.01 -19.57
C ASN A 89 1.11 16.21 -18.56
N LEU A 90 1.43 16.65 -17.34
CA LEU A 90 0.42 16.99 -16.32
C LEU A 90 -0.44 18.18 -16.77
N LEU A 91 0.16 19.26 -17.28
CA LEU A 91 -0.61 20.40 -17.80
C LEU A 91 -1.57 19.97 -18.92
N ARG A 92 -1.10 19.16 -19.88
CA ARG A 92 -1.94 18.62 -20.97
C ARG A 92 -3.07 17.72 -20.47
N GLN A 93 -2.91 17.07 -19.32
CA GLN A 93 -3.92 16.21 -18.71
C GLN A 93 -5.04 17.01 -18.04
N ILE A 94 -4.75 18.22 -17.55
CA ILE A 94 -5.70 19.09 -16.82
C ILE A 94 -6.19 20.30 -17.63
N TYR A 95 -5.59 20.60 -18.78
CA TYR A 95 -5.83 21.84 -19.56
C TYR A 95 -7.31 22.09 -19.91
N ALA A 96 -8.10 21.04 -20.13
CA ALA A 96 -9.52 21.13 -20.47
C ALA A 96 -10.44 21.29 -19.25
N ASP A 97 -9.91 21.11 -18.04
CA ASP A 97 -10.65 21.16 -16.78
C ASP A 97 -10.39 22.49 -16.00
N ILE A 98 -9.66 23.47 -16.57
CA ILE A 98 -9.19 24.72 -15.92
C ILE A 98 -9.41 25.99 -16.77
N THR A 99 -9.53 27.14 -16.12
CA THR A 99 -9.64 28.48 -16.73
C THR A 99 -8.89 29.55 -15.91
N ILE A 100 -8.84 30.79 -16.42
CA ILE A 100 -8.40 32.00 -15.71
C ILE A 100 -9.45 33.12 -15.76
N ASP A 101 -10.52 32.95 -16.54
CA ASP A 101 -11.62 33.92 -16.72
C ASP A 101 -12.83 33.49 -15.88
N SER A 102 -13.19 34.33 -14.89
CA SER A 102 -14.25 34.05 -13.91
C SER A 102 -15.67 34.21 -14.45
N SER A 103 -15.83 34.56 -15.73
CA SER A 103 -17.12 34.84 -16.39
C SER A 103 -18.06 33.62 -16.49
N SER A 104 -17.54 32.41 -16.27
CA SER A 104 -18.31 31.15 -16.25
C SER A 104 -18.80 30.73 -14.85
N TYR A 105 -18.39 31.38 -13.76
CA TYR A 105 -18.65 30.90 -12.39
C TYR A 105 -19.99 31.37 -11.80
N SER A 106 -21.10 31.07 -12.49
CA SER A 106 -22.46 31.29 -11.96
C SER A 106 -23.01 30.04 -11.25
N LEU A 107 -22.91 30.03 -9.92
CA LEU A 107 -23.52 29.00 -9.06
C LEU A 107 -25.05 29.05 -9.13
N SER A 108 -25.64 28.28 -10.06
CA SER A 108 -27.08 28.21 -10.30
C SER A 108 -27.78 27.45 -9.17
N ASN A 109 -28.24 28.21 -8.17
CA ASN A 109 -28.79 27.72 -6.90
C ASN A 109 -30.26 27.21 -7.04
N ASN A 110 -30.49 26.28 -7.98
CA ASN A 110 -31.77 25.63 -8.25
C ASN A 110 -31.76 24.17 -7.74
N LYS A 111 -32.95 23.63 -7.45
CA LYS A 111 -33.13 22.26 -6.95
C LYS A 111 -32.48 21.25 -7.91
N LYS A 112 -31.37 20.63 -7.49
CA LYS A 112 -30.75 19.54 -8.26
C LYS A 112 -31.61 18.28 -8.18
N GLU A 113 -32.12 17.85 -9.33
CA GLU A 113 -32.48 16.45 -9.55
C GLU A 113 -31.19 15.62 -9.61
N LEU A 114 -31.25 14.35 -9.18
CA LEU A 114 -30.07 13.49 -9.12
C LEU A 114 -29.70 12.97 -10.50
N ILE A 115 -28.46 13.19 -10.93
CA ILE A 115 -27.97 12.82 -12.26
C ILE A 115 -27.78 11.30 -12.32
N ASN A 116 -28.58 10.63 -13.16
CA ASN A 116 -28.61 9.18 -13.23
C ASN A 116 -27.42 8.62 -14.03
N LEU A 117 -26.42 8.06 -13.34
CA LEU A 117 -25.19 7.50 -13.91
C LEU A 117 -25.41 6.46 -15.03
N ASN A 118 -26.56 5.79 -15.03
CA ASN A 118 -26.91 4.79 -16.04
C ASN A 118 -27.48 5.39 -17.34
N LEU A 119 -28.05 6.60 -17.27
CA LEU A 119 -28.74 7.26 -18.40
C LEU A 119 -28.02 8.53 -18.88
N ALA A 120 -27.38 9.25 -17.96
CA ALA A 120 -26.89 10.62 -18.17
C ALA A 120 -25.90 10.74 -19.33
N SER A 121 -25.97 11.86 -20.04
CA SER A 121 -25.06 12.25 -21.12
C SER A 121 -23.64 12.52 -20.61
N TYR A 122 -22.73 12.80 -21.54
CA TYR A 122 -21.38 13.26 -21.18
C TYR A 122 -21.43 14.60 -20.43
N ASP A 123 -22.26 15.52 -20.91
CA ASP A 123 -22.34 16.89 -20.39
C ASP A 123 -23.07 16.96 -19.04
N GLU A 124 -24.13 16.16 -18.88
CA GLU A 124 -24.82 15.98 -17.59
C GLU A 124 -23.87 15.43 -16.52
N LEU A 125 -23.02 14.45 -16.87
CA LEU A 125 -22.02 13.93 -15.94
C LEU A 125 -20.89 14.94 -15.65
N CYS A 126 -20.44 15.73 -16.63
CA CYS A 126 -19.48 16.82 -16.40
C CYS A 126 -20.03 17.94 -15.50
N SER A 127 -21.36 18.11 -15.43
CA SER A 127 -21.98 19.09 -14.52
C SER A 127 -21.87 18.72 -13.02
N VAL A 128 -21.44 17.50 -12.70
CA VAL A 128 -21.22 17.04 -11.32
C VAL A 128 -19.82 17.48 -10.86
N ALA A 129 -19.77 18.37 -9.85
CA ALA A 129 -18.52 18.75 -9.20
C ALA A 129 -17.77 17.49 -8.69
N GLY A 130 -16.50 17.35 -9.05
CA GLY A 130 -15.68 16.16 -8.80
C GLY A 130 -15.63 15.12 -9.95
N LEU A 131 -16.51 15.19 -10.94
CA LEU A 131 -16.44 14.35 -12.16
C LEU A 131 -15.71 15.06 -13.30
N THR A 132 -14.38 14.99 -13.30
CA THR A 132 -13.56 15.54 -14.39
C THR A 132 -13.81 14.85 -15.72
N SER A 133 -13.53 15.54 -16.83
CA SER A 133 -13.73 15.04 -18.21
C SER A 133 -13.14 13.63 -18.45
N ASN A 134 -12.00 13.35 -17.80
CA ASN A 134 -11.32 12.06 -17.83
C ASN A 134 -12.00 10.96 -16.99
N ILE A 135 -12.66 11.32 -15.89
CA ILE A 135 -13.45 10.39 -15.07
C ILE A 135 -14.77 10.07 -15.79
N VAL A 136 -15.47 11.08 -16.34
CA VAL A 136 -16.72 10.90 -17.09
C VAL A 136 -16.54 9.94 -18.27
N LYS A 137 -15.48 10.11 -19.07
CA LYS A 137 -15.11 9.17 -20.15
C LYS A 137 -14.98 7.73 -19.66
N ARG A 138 -14.47 7.51 -18.44
CA ARG A 138 -14.33 6.18 -17.83
C ARG A 138 -15.67 5.65 -17.28
N ILE A 139 -16.54 6.50 -16.73
CA ILE A 139 -17.91 6.13 -16.30
C ILE A 139 -18.72 5.61 -17.47
N ILE A 140 -18.78 6.37 -18.57
CA ILE A 140 -19.52 5.99 -19.79
C ILE A 140 -18.96 4.68 -20.37
N GLN A 141 -17.64 4.62 -20.58
CA GLN A 141 -16.97 3.42 -21.07
C GLN A 141 -17.14 2.19 -20.16
N ARG A 142 -17.34 2.39 -18.85
CA ARG A 142 -17.57 1.34 -17.85
C ARG A 142 -19.00 0.80 -17.88
N ARG A 143 -20.02 1.64 -18.10
CA ARG A 143 -21.42 1.17 -18.26
C ARG A 143 -21.63 0.47 -19.60
N GLU A 144 -21.00 0.96 -20.67
CA GLU A 144 -21.03 0.34 -22.00
C GLU A 144 -20.40 -1.06 -22.01
N ARG A 145 -19.15 -1.19 -21.54
CA ARG A 145 -18.37 -2.44 -21.68
C ARG A 145 -18.65 -3.53 -20.65
N LYS A 146 -19.22 -3.16 -19.49
CA LYS A 146 -19.45 -4.08 -18.36
C LYS A 146 -20.87 -4.01 -17.79
N GLY A 147 -21.79 -3.39 -18.52
CA GLY A 147 -23.18 -3.20 -18.10
C GLY A 147 -23.36 -2.13 -17.03
N LEU A 148 -24.63 -1.76 -16.83
CA LEU A 148 -25.11 -0.71 -15.93
C LEU A 148 -24.63 -0.88 -14.49
N PHE A 149 -24.47 0.24 -13.80
CA PHE A 149 -24.14 0.32 -12.38
C PHE A 149 -25.32 -0.18 -11.54
N ARG A 150 -25.06 -1.11 -10.62
CA ARG A 150 -26.08 -1.68 -9.70
C ARG A 150 -26.01 -1.06 -8.30
N SER A 151 -24.91 -0.37 -8.01
CA SER A 151 -24.65 0.35 -6.76
C SER A 151 -23.75 1.55 -7.05
N LEU A 152 -23.80 2.59 -6.22
CA LEU A 152 -22.82 3.69 -6.30
C LEU A 152 -21.38 3.18 -6.01
N GLY A 153 -21.23 2.15 -5.19
CA GLY A 153 -19.95 1.46 -4.95
C GLY A 153 -19.35 0.77 -6.18
N ASP A 154 -20.09 0.57 -7.27
CA ASP A 154 -19.51 0.11 -8.54
C ASP A 154 -18.59 1.16 -9.19
N LEU A 155 -18.69 2.44 -8.80
CA LEU A 155 -17.81 3.51 -9.27
C LEU A 155 -16.37 3.37 -8.75
N LEU A 156 -16.16 2.80 -7.55
CA LEU A 156 -14.81 2.54 -6.99
C LEU A 156 -14.00 1.54 -7.84
N LYS A 157 -14.66 0.86 -8.78
CA LYS A 157 -14.04 -0.04 -9.78
C LYS A 157 -13.55 0.73 -11.01
N ILE A 158 -13.57 2.07 -10.98
CA ILE A 158 -13.11 2.99 -12.02
C ILE A 158 -11.85 3.71 -11.54
N LYS A 159 -10.75 3.60 -12.28
CA LYS A 159 -9.51 4.32 -11.99
C LYS A 159 -9.77 5.83 -11.95
N GLY A 160 -9.51 6.47 -10.80
CA GLY A 160 -9.74 7.89 -10.58
C GLY A 160 -11.05 8.22 -9.86
N ILE A 161 -11.79 7.23 -9.37
CA ILE A 161 -12.83 7.43 -8.36
C ILE A 161 -12.44 6.61 -7.13
N ASP A 162 -12.08 7.30 -6.05
CA ASP A 162 -11.88 6.73 -4.72
C ASP A 162 -13.08 7.05 -3.80
N CYS A 163 -12.97 6.78 -2.50
CA CYS A 163 -14.05 7.08 -1.56
C CYS A 163 -14.29 8.58 -1.36
N ILE A 164 -13.28 9.45 -1.53
CA ILE A 164 -13.41 10.90 -1.36
C ILE A 164 -14.18 11.46 -2.55
N VAL A 165 -13.79 11.08 -3.77
CA VAL A 165 -14.53 11.43 -4.99
C VAL A 165 -15.94 10.85 -4.93
N LEU A 166 -16.12 9.59 -4.49
CA LEU A 166 -17.44 8.97 -4.41
C LEU A 166 -18.38 9.70 -3.44
N GLU A 167 -17.94 10.02 -2.22
CA GLU A 167 -18.79 10.72 -1.25
C GLU A 167 -19.03 12.19 -1.65
N ALA A 168 -18.09 12.83 -2.35
CA ALA A 168 -18.28 14.18 -2.91
C ALA A 168 -19.36 14.22 -4.01
N ILE A 169 -19.43 13.21 -4.88
CA ILE A 169 -20.44 13.15 -5.95
C ILE A 169 -21.78 12.57 -5.46
N ARG A 170 -21.79 11.78 -4.37
CA ARG A 170 -22.96 11.06 -3.83
C ARG A 170 -24.22 11.92 -3.64
N PRO A 171 -24.18 13.19 -3.21
CA PRO A 171 -25.36 14.05 -3.09
C PRO A 171 -25.97 14.49 -4.44
N PHE A 172 -25.31 14.21 -5.56
CA PHE A 172 -25.66 14.72 -6.89
C PHE A 172 -26.00 13.63 -7.92
N VAL A 173 -25.81 12.35 -7.59
CA VAL A 173 -25.92 11.24 -8.55
C VAL A 173 -26.84 10.11 -8.07
N THR A 174 -27.47 9.41 -9.02
CA THR A 174 -28.29 8.21 -8.79
C THR A 174 -28.00 7.12 -9.84
N ILE A 175 -28.67 5.96 -9.72
CA ILE A 175 -28.60 4.85 -10.68
C ILE A 175 -29.98 4.43 -11.23
N GLY A 176 -31.07 5.04 -10.74
CA GLY A 176 -32.46 4.76 -11.14
C GLY A 176 -33.47 5.11 -10.04
N ASP A 177 -34.76 4.91 -10.32
CA ASP A 177 -35.85 5.14 -9.36
C ASP A 177 -35.88 4.07 -8.25
N GLN A 178 -35.04 4.28 -7.24
CA GLN A 178 -35.22 3.76 -5.89
C GLN A 178 -35.54 4.96 -5.00
N GLN A 179 -36.83 5.15 -4.70
CA GLN A 179 -37.28 6.23 -3.83
C GLN A 179 -36.67 6.09 -2.43
N ILE A 180 -35.99 7.17 -2.03
CA ILE A 180 -35.49 7.54 -0.69
C ILE A 180 -35.84 6.56 0.44
N ARG A 181 -34.84 5.84 0.95
CA ARG A 181 -34.78 5.45 2.38
C ARG A 181 -33.78 6.37 3.09
N PRO A 182 -34.22 7.31 3.94
CA PRO A 182 -33.34 8.25 4.60
C PRO A 182 -32.84 7.67 5.93
N SER A 183 -31.59 7.21 5.98
CA SER A 183 -30.97 6.69 7.21
C SER A 183 -29.46 6.92 7.29
N ILE A 184 -29.00 8.11 6.92
CA ILE A 184 -27.76 8.70 7.43
C ILE A 184 -28.13 10.09 7.94
N SER A 185 -27.78 10.42 9.19
CA SER A 185 -28.02 11.76 9.72
C SER A 185 -27.01 12.73 9.13
N TYR A 186 -27.49 13.86 8.60
CA TYR A 186 -26.65 14.92 8.01
C TYR A 186 -25.62 15.51 8.99
N THR A 187 -25.74 15.25 10.30
CA THR A 187 -24.74 15.56 11.32
C THR A 187 -23.35 14.98 11.02
N SER A 188 -23.24 13.83 10.36
CA SER A 188 -21.94 13.18 10.10
C SER A 188 -21.10 13.90 9.04
N LEU A 189 -21.72 14.55 8.05
CA LEU A 189 -20.99 15.30 7.02
C LEU A 189 -20.40 16.61 7.57
N ASN A 190 -21.13 17.29 8.47
CA ASN A 190 -20.63 18.49 9.14
C ASN A 190 -19.40 18.20 10.01
N ASN A 191 -19.28 16.99 10.57
CA ASN A 191 -18.11 16.57 11.32
C ASN A 191 -16.88 16.43 10.40
N LEU A 192 -17.00 15.73 9.26
CA LEU A 192 -15.94 15.66 8.25
C LEU A 192 -15.49 17.06 7.80
N GLN A 193 -16.43 17.96 7.55
CA GLN A 193 -16.13 19.33 7.12
C GLN A 193 -15.46 20.18 8.22
N SER A 194 -15.73 19.92 9.50
CA SER A 194 -15.04 20.60 10.62
C SER A 194 -13.64 20.04 10.92
N ILE A 195 -13.36 18.79 10.52
CA ILE A 195 -12.02 18.16 10.60
C ILE A 195 -11.13 18.61 9.45
N LEU A 196 -11.66 18.71 8.22
CA LEU A 196 -10.92 19.25 7.06
C LEU A 196 -10.41 20.68 7.31
N ASN A 197 -11.17 21.49 8.05
CA ASN A 197 -10.79 22.84 8.49
C ASN A 197 -9.84 22.87 9.71
N ARG A 198 -9.26 21.74 10.14
CA ARG A 198 -8.39 21.60 11.32
C ARG A 198 -7.23 20.61 11.07
N SER A 199 -6.32 20.97 10.18
CA SER A 199 -5.11 20.19 9.89
C SER A 199 -3.88 21.09 9.79
N ASP A 200 -3.07 21.10 10.85
CA ASP A 200 -1.66 21.51 10.81
C ASP A 200 -0.79 20.27 11.06
N ASN A 201 -0.10 19.80 10.01
CA ASN A 201 0.95 18.75 9.98
C ASN A 201 0.57 17.25 9.92
N ASN A 202 0.83 16.69 8.74
CA ASN A 202 1.46 15.38 8.48
C ASN A 202 0.79 14.06 8.93
N ALA A 203 0.38 13.29 7.92
CA ALA A 203 0.29 11.82 7.83
C ALA A 203 -0.69 11.08 8.76
N LYS A 204 -0.84 11.50 10.02
CA LYS A 204 -1.87 10.97 10.94
C LYS A 204 -3.27 11.21 10.38
N ASP A 205 -3.48 12.35 9.73
CA ASP A 205 -4.78 12.76 9.20
C ASP A 205 -5.33 11.77 8.16
N THR A 206 -4.50 11.20 7.28
CA THR A 206 -4.98 10.20 6.32
C THR A 206 -5.43 8.91 7.00
N LEU A 207 -4.73 8.46 8.05
CA LEU A 207 -5.18 7.30 8.83
C LEU A 207 -6.46 7.62 9.62
N SER A 208 -6.53 8.78 10.27
CA SER A 208 -7.71 9.24 11.01
C SER A 208 -8.95 9.37 10.10
N LEU A 209 -8.79 9.95 8.91
CA LEU A 209 -9.87 10.06 7.91
C LEU A 209 -10.32 8.69 7.42
N VAL A 210 -9.40 7.76 7.15
CA VAL A 210 -9.75 6.38 6.74
C VAL A 210 -10.46 5.62 7.86
N LEU A 211 -9.99 5.72 9.11
CA LEU A 211 -10.66 5.12 10.26
C LEU A 211 -12.07 5.69 10.44
N HIS A 212 -12.24 7.01 10.35
CA HIS A 212 -13.55 7.63 10.49
C HIS A 212 -14.51 7.35 9.31
N LEU A 213 -13.98 7.22 8.08
CA LEU A 213 -14.76 6.75 6.93
C LEU A 213 -15.21 5.30 7.11
N LEU A 214 -14.38 4.44 7.71
CA LEU A 214 -14.76 3.07 8.04
C LEU A 214 -15.84 3.03 9.13
N GLU A 215 -15.70 3.80 10.21
CA GLU A 215 -16.70 3.94 11.29
C GLU A 215 -18.07 4.43 10.78
N THR A 216 -18.08 5.32 9.79
CA THR A 216 -19.31 5.93 9.25
C THR A 216 -19.94 5.15 8.10
N LEU A 217 -19.24 4.18 7.51
CA LEU A 217 -19.78 3.29 6.48
C LEU A 217 -20.68 2.19 7.07
N PRO A 218 -21.84 1.87 6.45
CA PRO A 218 -22.64 0.72 6.82
C PRO A 218 -21.82 -0.59 6.76
N SER A 219 -22.04 -1.50 7.72
CA SER A 219 -21.29 -2.77 7.81
C SER A 219 -21.38 -3.63 6.54
N GLU A 220 -22.47 -3.49 5.77
CA GLU A 220 -22.64 -4.12 4.46
C GLU A 220 -21.64 -3.57 3.42
N MET A 221 -21.36 -2.26 3.43
CA MET A 221 -20.35 -1.64 2.56
C MET A 221 -18.93 -1.93 3.05
N GLN A 222 -18.68 -1.90 4.36
CA GLN A 222 -17.41 -2.36 4.95
C GLN A 222 -17.11 -3.82 4.50
N ALA A 223 -18.13 -4.69 4.56
CA ALA A 223 -18.03 -6.08 4.13
C ALA A 223 -17.80 -6.22 2.63
N ILE A 224 -18.55 -5.51 1.78
CA ILE A 224 -18.33 -5.56 0.32
C ILE A 224 -16.90 -5.13 -0.04
N LEU A 225 -16.38 -4.08 0.60
CA LEU A 225 -15.07 -3.51 0.28
C LEU A 225 -13.90 -4.32 0.86
N THR A 226 -14.11 -5.11 1.92
CA THR A 226 -13.16 -6.14 2.42
C THR A 226 -13.39 -7.54 1.80
N SER A 227 -14.49 -7.79 1.10
CA SER A 227 -14.80 -9.10 0.49
C SER A 227 -14.07 -9.39 -0.83
N SER A 228 -13.03 -8.60 -1.16
CA SER A 228 -12.27 -8.72 -2.40
C SER A 228 -11.29 -9.90 -2.35
N TYR A 229 -11.83 -11.13 -2.30
CA TYR A 229 -11.07 -12.36 -2.53
C TYR A 229 -10.27 -12.25 -3.84
N PRO A 230 -8.93 -12.38 -3.81
CA PRO A 230 -8.16 -12.62 -5.01
C PRO A 230 -8.60 -13.95 -5.60
N SER A 231 -8.71 -14.04 -6.92
CA SER A 231 -9.22 -15.23 -7.62
C SER A 231 -8.18 -16.35 -7.72
N ARG A 232 -7.58 -16.76 -6.58
CA ARG A 232 -6.80 -17.98 -6.40
C ARG A 232 -6.68 -18.36 -4.92
N LEU A 233 -7.47 -19.34 -4.50
CA LEU A 233 -7.00 -20.33 -3.53
C LEU A 233 -5.99 -21.23 -4.24
N SER A 234 -4.76 -20.73 -4.42
CA SER A 234 -3.68 -21.44 -5.09
C SER A 234 -3.18 -22.59 -4.22
N ALA A 235 -3.87 -23.73 -4.31
CA ALA A 235 -3.62 -24.96 -3.58
C ALA A 235 -3.40 -24.76 -2.07
N ILE A 236 -4.46 -25.00 -1.28
CA ILE A 236 -4.28 -25.27 0.16
C ILE A 236 -3.19 -26.33 0.27
N HIS A 237 -2.03 -25.96 0.83
CA HIS A 237 -0.95 -26.90 1.12
C HIS A 237 -1.45 -27.81 2.24
N ASP A 238 -2.07 -28.91 1.83
CA ASP A 238 -2.72 -29.81 2.76
C ASP A 238 -1.68 -30.66 3.48
N ASN A 239 -1.20 -30.14 4.61
CA ASN A 239 -0.26 -30.81 5.49
C ASN A 239 -0.83 -32.12 6.09
N SER A 240 -2.07 -32.53 5.77
CA SER A 240 -2.54 -33.92 5.95
C SER A 240 -1.53 -34.95 5.42
N ASN A 241 -0.84 -34.63 4.32
CA ASN A 241 0.18 -35.47 3.69
C ASN A 241 1.62 -35.22 4.18
N LYS A 242 1.84 -34.33 5.17
CA LYS A 242 3.18 -34.03 5.73
C LYS A 242 3.17 -33.88 7.27
N PRO A 243 3.03 -34.97 8.03
CA PRO A 243 3.17 -34.91 9.49
C PRO A 243 4.54 -34.36 9.92
N ASN A 244 4.58 -33.64 11.03
CA ASN A 244 5.77 -32.94 11.58
C ASN A 244 6.34 -31.78 10.74
N THR A 245 5.61 -31.27 9.73
CA THR A 245 6.03 -30.06 9.00
C THR A 245 5.34 -28.80 9.50
N PHE A 246 6.11 -27.72 9.64
CA PHE A 246 5.61 -26.37 9.96
C PHE A 246 6.28 -25.33 9.06
N ARG A 247 5.62 -24.18 8.87
CA ARG A 247 6.18 -23.06 8.11
C ARG A 247 6.52 -21.89 9.02
N PHE A 248 7.74 -21.42 8.87
CA PHE A 248 8.27 -20.23 9.53
C PHE A 248 8.33 -19.07 8.52
N ALA A 249 8.02 -17.85 8.98
CA ALA A 249 8.19 -16.64 8.19
C ALA A 249 8.81 -15.48 8.98
N SER A 250 9.41 -14.53 8.26
CA SER A 250 9.84 -13.24 8.80
C SER A 250 9.22 -12.10 8.00
N TRP A 251 8.90 -10.99 8.66
CA TRP A 251 8.36 -9.80 7.99
C TRP A 251 8.62 -8.50 8.77
N ASN A 252 9.38 -7.57 8.16
CA ASN A 252 9.40 -6.18 8.62
C ASN A 252 8.03 -5.55 8.29
N LEU A 253 7.27 -5.16 9.33
CA LEU A 253 5.94 -4.58 9.19
C LEU A 253 5.91 -3.06 9.32
N ARG A 254 7.08 -2.40 9.31
CA ARG A 254 7.29 -0.97 9.05
C ARG A 254 6.44 -0.06 9.92
N GLN A 255 6.88 0.07 11.17
CA GLN A 255 6.18 0.70 12.29
C GLN A 255 4.75 0.18 12.43
N LEU A 256 4.63 -1.06 12.91
CA LEU A 256 3.38 -1.65 13.35
C LEU A 256 2.93 -0.99 14.67
N THR A 257 2.31 0.18 14.54
CA THR A 257 1.70 0.94 15.64
C THR A 257 0.25 0.53 15.85
N ASN A 258 -0.31 0.93 16.99
CA ASN A 258 -1.73 0.72 17.30
C ASN A 258 -2.63 1.37 16.22
N ASP A 259 -2.35 2.61 15.79
CA ASP A 259 -3.07 3.28 14.71
C ASP A 259 -3.04 2.48 13.39
N LYS A 260 -1.88 1.90 13.05
CA LYS A 260 -1.70 1.08 11.86
C LYS A 260 -2.51 -0.22 11.94
N VAL A 261 -2.57 -0.85 13.12
CA VAL A 261 -3.32 -2.10 13.34
C VAL A 261 -4.83 -1.88 13.53
N GLN A 262 -5.28 -0.69 13.92
CA GLN A 262 -6.72 -0.37 13.92
C GLN A 262 -7.31 -0.38 12.49
N ASN A 263 -6.50 -0.12 11.46
CA ASN A 263 -6.93 -0.23 10.07
C ASN A 263 -7.30 -1.70 9.71
N PRO A 264 -8.55 -2.01 9.33
CA PRO A 264 -8.97 -3.37 9.02
C PRO A 264 -8.33 -3.89 7.73
N GLY A 265 -7.93 -3.03 6.78
CA GLY A 265 -7.18 -3.46 5.60
C GLY A 265 -5.77 -3.95 5.94
N VAL A 266 -5.12 -3.36 6.95
CA VAL A 266 -3.84 -3.85 7.50
C VAL A 266 -4.03 -5.22 8.16
N ARG A 267 -5.01 -5.35 9.08
CA ARG A 267 -5.30 -6.65 9.72
C ARG A 267 -5.70 -7.71 8.69
N GLU A 268 -6.50 -7.35 7.68
CA GLU A 268 -6.90 -8.25 6.60
C GLU A 268 -5.67 -8.79 5.88
N VAL A 269 -4.78 -7.92 5.37
CA VAL A 269 -3.59 -8.33 4.62
C VAL A 269 -2.70 -9.24 5.45
N ILE A 270 -2.42 -8.87 6.70
CA ILE A 270 -1.57 -9.67 7.58
C ILE A 270 -2.24 -11.04 7.82
N CYS A 271 -3.49 -11.08 8.28
CA CYS A 271 -4.18 -12.34 8.56
C CYS A 271 -4.33 -13.22 7.31
N ARG A 272 -4.55 -12.64 6.13
CA ARG A 272 -4.61 -13.39 4.87
C ARG A 272 -3.25 -13.92 4.43
N VAL A 273 -2.18 -13.15 4.49
CA VAL A 273 -0.82 -13.65 4.20
C VAL A 273 -0.47 -14.87 5.07
N ILE A 274 -0.89 -14.85 6.34
CA ILE A 274 -0.70 -15.95 7.29
C ILE A 274 -1.49 -17.21 6.87
N LEU A 275 -2.78 -17.04 6.59
CA LEU A 275 -3.71 -18.13 6.29
C LEU A 275 -3.54 -18.70 4.87
N GLU A 276 -3.22 -17.86 3.88
CA GLU A 276 -2.96 -18.24 2.48
C GLU A 276 -1.70 -19.12 2.36
N ASN A 277 -0.66 -18.83 3.15
CA ASN A 277 0.62 -19.53 3.07
C ASN A 277 0.78 -20.66 4.11
N ASN A 278 -0.21 -20.87 4.98
CA ASN A 278 -0.22 -21.85 6.08
C ASN A 278 0.98 -21.66 7.04
N PHE A 279 1.26 -20.40 7.40
CA PHE A 279 2.32 -20.08 8.38
C PHE A 279 1.93 -20.51 9.79
N SER A 280 2.93 -20.93 10.57
CA SER A 280 2.76 -21.57 11.88
C SER A 280 3.43 -20.75 13.02
N LEU A 281 4.54 -20.12 12.69
CA LEU A 281 5.33 -19.21 13.54
C LEU A 281 5.90 -18.12 12.63
N ILE A 282 5.84 -16.87 13.08
CA ILE A 282 6.23 -15.71 12.28
C ILE A 282 6.98 -14.75 13.18
N GLY A 283 8.19 -14.35 12.80
CA GLY A 283 8.91 -13.25 13.45
C GLY A 283 8.63 -11.92 12.76
N ILE A 284 8.41 -10.86 13.54
CA ILE A 284 8.05 -9.52 13.07
C ILE A 284 9.11 -8.51 13.50
N GLN A 285 9.48 -7.60 12.59
CA GLN A 285 10.35 -6.44 12.82
C GLN A 285 9.58 -5.10 12.74
N GLU A 286 10.16 -4.01 13.27
CA GLU A 286 9.55 -2.68 13.40
C GLU A 286 8.14 -2.67 14.04
N ILE A 287 8.00 -3.27 15.23
CA ILE A 287 6.78 -3.09 16.02
C ILE A 287 6.88 -1.76 16.79
N GLY A 288 5.89 -0.88 16.65
CA GLY A 288 5.89 0.46 17.25
C GLY A 288 5.17 0.55 18.61
N ASN A 289 4.21 -0.34 18.89
CA ASN A 289 3.58 -0.46 20.20
C ASN A 289 3.50 -1.93 20.63
N LYS A 290 3.73 -2.22 21.91
CA LYS A 290 3.93 -3.59 22.42
C LYS A 290 2.68 -4.47 22.25
N GLU A 291 1.51 -3.85 22.24
CA GLU A 291 0.17 -4.46 22.14
C GLU A 291 -0.27 -4.70 20.68
N SER A 292 0.44 -4.16 19.68
CA SER A 292 0.01 -4.19 18.28
C SER A 292 -0.10 -5.61 17.70
N LEU A 293 0.72 -6.57 18.15
CA LEU A 293 0.59 -7.98 17.77
C LEU A 293 -0.63 -8.65 18.40
N ASP A 294 -1.06 -8.22 19.60
CA ASP A 294 -2.16 -8.85 20.31
C ASP A 294 -3.48 -8.66 19.55
N SER A 295 -3.68 -7.49 18.92
CA SER A 295 -4.85 -7.24 18.07
C SER A 295 -4.88 -8.11 16.81
N ILE A 296 -3.72 -8.44 16.22
CA ILE A 296 -3.63 -9.37 15.08
C ILE A 296 -3.90 -10.80 15.54
N ALA A 297 -3.34 -11.22 16.67
CA ALA A 297 -3.65 -12.52 17.28
C ALA A 297 -5.14 -12.63 17.65
N GLN A 298 -5.78 -11.55 18.12
CA GLN A 298 -7.21 -11.50 18.39
C GLN A 298 -8.04 -11.66 17.11
N GLU A 299 -7.69 -10.98 16.01
CA GLU A 299 -8.37 -11.13 14.71
C GLU A 299 -8.24 -12.56 14.15
N LEU A 300 -7.08 -13.20 14.28
CA LEU A 300 -6.89 -14.61 13.88
C LEU A 300 -7.72 -15.60 14.72
N ASN A 301 -7.86 -15.34 16.03
CA ASN A 301 -8.63 -16.16 16.96
C ASN A 301 -10.16 -15.93 16.83
N ASN A 302 -10.60 -14.68 16.74
CA ASN A 302 -12.00 -14.26 16.75
C ASN A 302 -12.25 -13.19 15.66
N PRO A 303 -12.31 -13.58 14.38
CA PRO A 303 -12.31 -12.66 13.25
C PRO A 303 -13.57 -11.79 13.16
N THR A 304 -13.34 -10.50 13.05
CA THR A 304 -14.31 -9.44 12.76
C THR A 304 -14.41 -9.19 11.25
N ILE A 305 -13.28 -9.29 10.54
CA ILE A 305 -13.16 -8.97 9.11
C ILE A 305 -13.79 -10.10 8.26
N PRO A 306 -14.73 -9.80 7.36
CA PRO A 306 -15.48 -10.82 6.60
C PRO A 306 -14.64 -11.80 5.78
N SER A 307 -13.51 -11.40 5.19
CA SER A 307 -12.64 -12.31 4.44
C SER A 307 -11.86 -13.28 5.35
N ILE A 308 -11.56 -12.91 6.60
CA ILE A 308 -10.96 -13.78 7.62
C ILE A 308 -12.03 -14.67 8.27
N LYS A 309 -13.20 -14.08 8.57
CA LYS A 309 -14.33 -14.76 9.21
C LYS A 309 -14.91 -15.89 8.36
N ASN A 310 -14.95 -15.69 7.04
CA ASN A 310 -15.40 -16.67 6.07
C ASN A 310 -14.23 -17.46 5.44
N TRP A 311 -13.07 -17.55 6.11
CA TRP A 311 -11.93 -18.28 5.57
C TRP A 311 -12.23 -19.79 5.42
N PRO A 312 -12.04 -20.39 4.23
CA PRO A 312 -12.37 -21.79 4.00
C PRO A 312 -11.43 -22.72 4.77
N ASN A 313 -11.96 -23.87 5.22
CA ASN A 313 -11.24 -24.88 6.00
C ASN A 313 -10.48 -24.29 7.21
N ARG A 314 -11.07 -23.27 7.87
CA ARG A 314 -10.48 -22.58 9.01
C ARG A 314 -10.10 -23.57 10.12
N ARG A 315 -8.79 -23.82 10.24
CA ARG A 315 -8.21 -24.37 11.47
C ARG A 315 -8.55 -23.39 12.59
N HIS A 316 -9.20 -23.87 13.64
CA HIS A 316 -9.44 -23.09 14.86
C HIS A 316 -8.14 -23.01 15.67
N GLY A 317 -7.15 -22.29 15.09
CA GLY A 317 -5.86 -22.03 15.69
C GLY A 317 -6.00 -21.25 16.99
N LYS A 318 -5.05 -21.47 17.91
CA LYS A 318 -4.95 -20.78 19.19
C LYS A 318 -3.77 -19.81 19.10
N TRP A 319 -4.00 -18.72 18.38
CA TRP A 319 -2.96 -17.76 18.07
C TRP A 319 -2.52 -16.97 19.29
N ARG A 320 -1.22 -16.74 19.36
CA ARG A 320 -0.52 -15.98 20.38
C ARG A 320 0.47 -15.02 19.76
N SER A 321 0.75 -14.00 20.54
CA SER A 321 1.73 -12.96 20.33
C SER A 321 2.79 -13.04 21.43
N THR A 322 3.99 -12.56 21.14
CA THR A 322 4.99 -12.21 22.15
C THR A 322 5.87 -11.10 21.61
N THR A 323 6.31 -10.20 22.48
CA THR A 323 7.07 -8.99 22.12
C THR A 323 8.21 -8.79 23.10
N SER A 324 9.33 -8.29 22.58
CA SER A 324 10.48 -7.91 23.36
C SER A 324 10.18 -6.72 24.28
N ASP A 325 11.13 -6.37 25.13
CA ASP A 325 11.24 -4.99 25.61
C ASP A 325 11.85 -4.11 24.49
N VAL A 326 12.13 -2.82 24.75
CA VAL A 326 12.62 -1.92 23.69
C VAL A 326 13.91 -2.49 23.09
N SER A 327 13.85 -2.85 21.80
CA SER A 327 14.99 -3.39 21.06
C SER A 327 15.94 -2.27 20.66
N GLY A 328 15.41 -1.12 20.25
CA GLY A 328 16.18 0.08 19.93
C GLY A 328 15.30 1.33 19.79
N GLU A 329 15.94 2.46 19.48
CA GLU A 329 15.27 3.71 19.15
C GLU A 329 15.36 3.98 17.64
N ILE A 330 14.27 4.47 17.06
CA ILE A 330 14.16 4.88 15.66
C ILE A 330 13.66 6.33 15.59
N LEU A 331 13.84 6.99 14.44
CA LEU A 331 13.52 8.41 14.22
C LEU A 331 12.06 8.82 14.50
N GLN A 332 11.17 7.86 14.74
CA GLN A 332 9.73 8.05 14.93
C GLN A 332 9.18 7.36 16.20
N GLY A 333 10.03 6.77 17.05
CA GLY A 333 9.61 6.14 18.32
C GLY A 333 10.58 5.08 18.85
N THR A 334 10.12 4.27 19.81
CA THR A 334 10.80 3.03 20.21
C THR A 334 10.43 1.88 19.27
N GLU A 335 11.35 0.94 19.09
CA GLU A 335 11.14 -0.29 18.34
C GLU A 335 11.09 -1.51 19.26
N TYR A 336 10.16 -2.42 18.99
CA TYR A 336 10.08 -3.76 19.56
C TYR A 336 10.19 -4.81 18.45
N LEU A 337 10.70 -5.99 18.80
CA LEU A 337 10.70 -7.18 17.96
C LEU A 337 9.73 -8.21 18.56
N GLY A 338 9.15 -9.09 17.75
CA GLY A 338 8.13 -10.00 18.26
C GLY A 338 7.83 -11.21 17.38
N PHE A 339 6.85 -12.01 17.81
CA PHE A 339 6.39 -13.17 17.07
C PHE A 339 4.86 -13.34 17.15
N LEU A 340 4.29 -13.93 16.10
CA LEU A 340 2.95 -14.53 16.09
C LEU A 340 3.07 -16.05 15.90
N TYR A 341 2.34 -16.84 16.67
CA TYR A 341 2.41 -18.31 16.63
C TYR A 341 1.09 -19.00 16.99
N ASP A 342 0.85 -20.19 16.45
CA ASP A 342 -0.33 -21.00 16.76
C ASP A 342 0.01 -22.10 17.80
N GLU A 343 -0.49 -21.96 19.03
CA GLU A 343 -0.32 -22.97 20.09
C GLU A 343 -1.08 -24.28 19.79
N SER A 344 -2.13 -24.26 18.96
CA SER A 344 -3.01 -25.42 18.75
C SER A 344 -2.31 -26.58 18.04
N ILE A 345 -1.30 -26.26 17.22
CA ILE A 345 -0.43 -27.22 16.52
C ILE A 345 0.79 -27.63 17.37
N GLY A 346 0.84 -27.28 18.65
CA GLY A 346 1.90 -27.71 19.57
C GLY A 346 3.20 -26.92 19.47
N ILE A 347 3.11 -25.62 19.12
CA ILE A 347 4.20 -24.66 19.27
C ILE A 347 4.10 -24.00 20.65
N GLU A 348 5.14 -24.14 21.46
CA GLU A 348 5.21 -23.62 22.84
C GLU A 348 6.36 -22.60 22.95
N PHE A 349 6.05 -21.37 23.38
CA PHE A 349 7.06 -20.38 23.77
C PHE A 349 7.74 -20.80 25.09
N LYS A 350 9.08 -20.86 25.12
CA LYS A 350 9.86 -21.34 26.28
C LYS A 350 10.52 -20.22 27.08
N LYS A 351 11.34 -19.41 26.40
CA LYS A 351 12.07 -18.27 26.97
C LYS A 351 12.37 -17.25 25.88
N ALA A 352 12.51 -15.98 26.23
CA ALA A 352 13.06 -14.98 25.34
C ALA A 352 13.88 -13.92 26.09
N SER A 353 14.78 -13.26 25.38
CA SER A 353 15.66 -12.21 25.88
C SER A 353 16.21 -11.37 24.74
N LEU A 354 16.34 -10.05 24.93
CA LEU A 354 17.22 -9.25 24.07
C LEU A 354 18.68 -9.68 24.32
N LEU A 355 19.50 -9.68 23.27
CA LEU A 355 20.94 -9.97 23.35
C LEU A 355 21.73 -8.65 23.52
N PRO A 356 22.23 -8.32 24.73
CA PRO A 356 23.06 -7.14 24.92
C PRO A 356 24.46 -7.35 24.32
N PHE A 357 24.85 -6.50 23.39
CA PHE A 357 26.18 -6.49 22.78
C PHE A 357 26.60 -5.05 22.45
N LYS A 358 27.91 -4.77 22.45
CA LYS A 358 28.42 -3.43 22.08
C LYS A 358 28.55 -3.34 20.56
N THR A 359 27.75 -2.47 19.96
CA THR A 359 27.46 -2.51 18.51
C THR A 359 27.34 -1.13 17.88
N TYR A 360 27.60 -1.06 16.56
CA TYR A 360 27.28 0.09 15.71
C TYR A 360 25.76 0.23 15.49
N PHE A 361 25.03 -0.89 15.44
CA PHE A 361 23.57 -0.92 15.24
C PHE A 361 22.78 -0.26 16.38
N ASN A 362 21.52 0.12 16.13
CA ASN A 362 20.63 0.71 17.14
C ASN A 362 19.84 -0.34 17.92
N GLN A 363 19.48 -1.45 17.27
CA GLN A 363 18.64 -2.50 17.82
C GLN A 363 19.45 -3.65 18.45
N LEU A 364 18.86 -4.24 19.49
CA LEU A 364 19.29 -5.49 20.09
C LEU A 364 18.48 -6.68 19.53
N PRO A 365 19.14 -7.74 19.00
CA PRO A 365 18.49 -8.98 18.60
C PRO A 365 17.60 -9.57 19.70
N TYR A 366 16.42 -10.04 19.33
CA TYR A 366 15.49 -10.71 20.23
C TYR A 366 15.60 -12.23 20.04
N ILE A 367 16.33 -12.88 20.96
CA ILE A 367 16.48 -14.33 21.02
C ILE A 367 15.22 -14.91 21.68
N THR A 368 14.56 -15.85 21.02
CA THR A 368 13.43 -16.62 21.56
C THR A 368 13.64 -18.11 21.34
N ILE A 369 13.27 -18.94 22.31
CA ILE A 369 13.21 -20.40 22.15
C ILE A 369 11.76 -20.84 22.06
N PHE A 370 11.44 -21.58 21.00
CA PHE A 370 10.16 -22.28 20.83
C PHE A 370 10.38 -23.79 20.82
N ARG A 371 9.55 -24.54 21.57
CA ARG A 371 9.46 -26.00 21.43
C ARG A 371 8.37 -26.31 20.40
N ILE A 372 8.75 -26.96 19.31
CA ILE A 372 7.87 -27.25 18.18
C ILE A 372 7.40 -28.71 18.22
N PHE A 373 6.10 -28.94 17.98
CA PHE A 373 5.42 -30.24 18.05
C PHE A 373 5.67 -31.01 19.36
N ASN A 374 5.92 -30.30 20.47
CA ASN A 374 6.44 -30.83 21.74
C ASN A 374 7.77 -31.63 21.66
N LYS A 375 8.40 -31.70 20.48
CA LYS A 375 9.56 -32.56 20.16
C LYS A 375 10.91 -31.86 20.32
N LEU A 376 11.08 -30.69 19.69
CA LEU A 376 12.38 -30.06 19.51
C LEU A 376 12.35 -28.59 19.88
N GLU A 377 13.36 -28.14 20.62
CA GLU A 377 13.59 -26.71 20.87
C GLU A 377 14.44 -26.10 19.74
N LEU A 378 13.90 -25.05 19.12
CA LEU A 378 14.55 -24.23 18.10
C LEU A 378 14.77 -22.82 18.64
N VAL A 379 15.92 -22.24 18.32
CA VAL A 379 16.27 -20.87 18.72
C VAL A 379 16.09 -19.93 17.53
N PHE A 380 15.24 -18.95 17.74
CA PHE A 380 14.86 -17.93 16.77
C PHE A 380 15.47 -16.60 17.20
N VAL A 381 16.44 -16.10 16.43
CA VAL A 381 17.11 -14.82 16.66
C VAL A 381 16.52 -13.80 15.68
N ASN A 382 15.53 -13.05 16.15
CA ASN A 382 14.88 -11.97 15.39
C ASN A 382 15.80 -10.74 15.40
N ILE A 383 16.10 -10.15 14.24
CA ILE A 383 16.95 -8.95 14.11
C ILE A 383 16.33 -7.90 13.18
N HIS A 384 16.72 -6.64 13.41
CA HIS A 384 16.62 -5.54 12.47
C HIS A 384 17.92 -4.74 12.62
N LEU A 385 18.66 -4.50 11.53
CA LEU A 385 20.03 -3.95 11.59
C LEU A 385 20.12 -2.52 11.04
N THR A 386 19.54 -1.52 11.73
CA THR A 386 19.75 -0.12 11.33
C THR A 386 21.06 0.43 11.88
N THR A 387 21.80 1.14 11.04
CA THR A 387 23.01 1.87 11.42
C THR A 387 22.68 3.18 12.14
N LYS A 388 23.61 3.68 12.94
CA LYS A 388 23.55 5.07 13.42
C LYS A 388 23.78 5.99 12.23
N LYS A 389 22.90 6.98 12.02
CA LYS A 389 23.11 7.99 10.98
C LYS A 389 24.26 8.90 11.38
N SER A 390 25.38 8.76 10.69
CA SER A 390 26.56 9.63 10.78
C SER A 390 26.91 10.12 9.38
N ASP A 391 27.21 11.41 9.23
CA ASP A 391 27.63 12.01 7.96
C ASP A 391 29.12 11.71 7.63
N GLU A 392 29.57 10.48 7.89
CA GLU A 392 30.96 10.02 7.78
C GLU A 392 31.24 9.24 6.47
N ASP A 393 32.50 8.83 6.28
CA ASP A 393 32.96 8.08 5.10
C ASP A 393 32.34 6.67 5.06
N LYS A 394 31.65 6.33 3.97
CA LYS A 394 31.08 4.99 3.70
C LYS A 394 32.10 3.84 3.82
N THR A 395 33.40 4.16 3.79
CA THR A 395 34.51 3.23 3.95
C THR A 395 34.85 2.91 5.42
N SER A 396 34.49 3.77 6.39
CA SER A 396 34.53 3.43 7.82
C SER A 396 33.26 2.68 8.23
N GLU A 397 32.07 3.14 7.80
CA GLU A 397 30.77 2.51 8.12
C GLU A 397 30.78 0.99 7.90
N LYS A 398 31.20 0.53 6.71
CA LYS A 398 31.29 -0.90 6.35
C LYS A 398 32.21 -1.71 7.26
N LYS A 399 33.28 -1.09 7.80
CA LYS A 399 34.22 -1.77 8.70
C LYS A 399 33.62 -1.94 10.09
N ASP A 400 32.90 -0.94 10.58
CA ASP A 400 32.21 -1.02 11.87
C ASP A 400 30.92 -1.86 11.82
N GLU A 401 30.26 -1.95 10.65
CA GLU A 401 29.21 -2.94 10.35
C GLU A 401 29.74 -4.37 10.43
N ALA A 402 30.77 -4.71 9.63
CA ALA A 402 31.39 -6.05 9.61
C ALA A 402 31.92 -6.48 10.99
N LYS A 403 32.50 -5.53 11.72
CA LYS A 403 32.98 -5.70 13.11
C LYS A 403 31.83 -5.91 14.09
N SER A 404 30.72 -5.18 13.95
CA SER A 404 29.52 -5.37 14.78
C SER A 404 28.85 -6.73 14.52
N LEU A 405 28.82 -7.18 13.26
CA LEU A 405 28.38 -8.54 12.89
C LEU A 405 29.31 -9.63 13.44
N SER A 406 30.62 -9.36 13.55
CA SER A 406 31.58 -10.26 14.22
C SER A 406 31.35 -10.35 15.73
N VAL A 407 31.11 -9.21 16.39
CA VAL A 407 30.74 -9.17 17.82
C VAL A 407 29.38 -9.85 18.05
N LEU A 408 28.41 -9.68 17.15
CA LEU A 408 27.13 -10.38 17.19
C LEU A 408 27.30 -11.90 17.10
N ALA A 409 28.08 -12.38 16.11
CA ALA A 409 28.36 -13.80 15.95
C ALA A 409 29.00 -14.42 17.22
N GLN A 410 29.96 -13.73 17.83
CA GLN A 410 30.58 -14.18 19.08
C GLN A 410 29.65 -14.08 20.29
N ALA A 411 28.80 -13.05 20.37
CA ALA A 411 27.80 -12.91 21.44
C ALA A 411 26.75 -14.04 21.37
N MET A 412 26.20 -14.33 20.19
CA MET A 412 25.31 -15.48 19.98
C MET A 412 25.99 -16.80 20.38
N LYS A 413 27.24 -17.02 19.95
CA LYS A 413 28.02 -18.22 20.30
C LYS A 413 28.29 -18.37 21.82
N ASN A 414 28.30 -17.27 22.57
CA ASN A 414 28.49 -17.27 24.03
C ASN A 414 27.17 -17.40 24.81
N THR A 415 26.02 -17.12 24.19
CA THR A 415 24.70 -17.04 24.87
C THR A 415 23.72 -18.13 24.45
N ILE A 416 23.90 -18.72 23.26
CA ILE A 416 23.03 -19.77 22.71
C ILE A 416 23.74 -21.12 22.81
N GLU A 417 23.26 -21.96 23.72
CA GLU A 417 23.78 -23.33 23.96
C GLU A 417 23.17 -24.35 22.97
N GLN A 418 22.02 -24.01 22.40
CA GLN A 418 21.23 -24.87 21.52
C GLN A 418 21.79 -24.87 20.09
N LYS A 419 21.82 -26.06 19.47
CA LYS A 419 22.39 -26.27 18.13
C LYS A 419 21.53 -25.73 16.98
N HIS A 420 20.21 -25.82 17.10
CA HIS A 420 19.27 -25.44 16.03
C HIS A 420 18.95 -23.95 16.12
N VAL A 421 19.79 -23.13 15.47
CA VAL A 421 19.70 -21.66 15.50
C VAL A 421 19.29 -21.13 14.13
N ILE A 422 18.29 -20.26 14.15
CA ILE A 422 17.67 -19.62 12.99
C ILE A 422 17.77 -18.11 13.23
N ILE A 423 18.66 -17.42 12.51
CA ILE A 423 18.82 -15.96 12.59
C ILE A 423 18.07 -15.37 11.40
N PHE A 424 17.20 -14.39 11.62
CA PHE A 424 16.35 -13.87 10.57
C PHE A 424 15.90 -12.43 10.84
N GLY A 425 15.40 -11.80 9.79
CA GLY A 425 14.81 -10.47 9.85
C GLY A 425 15.41 -9.57 8.78
N ASP A 426 15.46 -8.29 9.08
CA ASP A 426 15.96 -7.26 8.18
C ASP A 426 17.44 -6.98 8.47
N PHE A 427 18.31 -7.40 7.54
CA PHE A 427 19.75 -7.20 7.63
C PHE A 427 20.19 -5.87 7.02
N ASN A 428 19.27 -5.10 6.40
CA ASN A 428 19.51 -3.81 5.72
C ASN A 428 20.61 -3.84 4.62
N ASN A 429 21.11 -5.02 4.25
CA ASN A 429 22.22 -5.24 3.33
C ASN A 429 22.12 -6.67 2.71
N VAL A 430 22.73 -6.89 1.56
CA VAL A 430 22.61 -8.16 0.81
C VAL A 430 23.41 -9.30 1.48
N PRO A 431 22.89 -10.54 1.53
CA PRO A 431 23.52 -11.65 2.25
C PRO A 431 24.88 -12.09 1.69
N THR A 432 25.22 -11.64 0.48
CA THR A 432 26.52 -11.83 -0.18
C THR A 432 27.55 -10.75 0.14
N ALA A 433 27.21 -9.74 0.94
CA ALA A 433 28.14 -8.69 1.35
C ALA A 433 29.23 -9.26 2.28
N SER A 434 30.47 -8.78 2.10
CA SER A 434 31.66 -9.16 2.90
C SER A 434 31.50 -8.94 4.41
N GLU A 435 30.56 -8.08 4.78
CA GLU A 435 30.18 -7.73 6.13
C GLU A 435 29.60 -8.95 6.88
N PHE A 436 28.95 -9.88 6.16
CA PHE A 436 28.41 -11.13 6.71
C PHE A 436 29.41 -12.30 6.76
N ASP A 437 30.66 -12.12 6.34
CA ASP A 437 31.74 -13.14 6.43
C ASP A 437 31.81 -13.78 7.82
N SER A 438 31.55 -13.02 8.88
CA SER A 438 31.61 -13.49 10.27
C SER A 438 30.54 -14.56 10.58
N LEU A 439 29.36 -14.47 9.95
CA LEU A 439 28.31 -15.50 10.07
C LEU A 439 28.70 -16.77 9.32
N VAL A 440 29.23 -16.63 8.09
CA VAL A 440 29.73 -17.74 7.28
C VAL A 440 30.87 -18.49 7.99
N LYS A 441 31.81 -17.76 8.59
CA LYS A 441 32.91 -18.30 9.42
C LYS A 441 32.44 -18.95 10.74
N CYS A 442 31.17 -18.77 11.10
CA CYS A 442 30.51 -19.45 12.22
C CYS A 442 29.52 -20.56 11.75
N ASN A 443 29.70 -21.09 10.54
CA ASN A 443 28.89 -22.14 9.91
C ASN A 443 27.40 -21.77 9.67
N TYR A 444 27.05 -20.49 9.64
CA TYR A 444 25.72 -20.06 9.20
C TYR A 444 25.65 -19.91 7.68
N SER A 445 24.57 -20.39 7.07
CA SER A 445 24.28 -20.15 5.64
C SER A 445 22.91 -19.50 5.44
N TYR A 446 22.89 -18.42 4.67
CA TYR A 446 21.67 -17.72 4.23
C TYR A 446 20.84 -18.57 3.26
N VAL A 447 19.56 -18.22 3.14
CA VAL A 447 18.55 -19.03 2.43
C VAL A 447 17.85 -18.25 1.32
N ILE A 448 17.59 -16.95 1.51
CA ILE A 448 16.88 -16.13 0.51
C ILE A 448 17.89 -15.50 -0.46
N GLN A 449 17.61 -15.61 -1.75
CA GLN A 449 18.41 -15.04 -2.85
C GLN A 449 17.59 -14.14 -3.80
N GLN A 450 16.28 -14.08 -3.59
CA GLN A 450 15.35 -13.23 -4.34
C GLN A 450 15.32 -11.85 -3.67
N ASN A 451 15.01 -10.80 -4.43
CA ASN A 451 14.71 -9.49 -3.84
C ASN A 451 13.61 -9.62 -2.77
N THR A 452 13.64 -8.79 -1.74
CA THR A 452 12.71 -8.82 -0.61
C THR A 452 11.99 -7.50 -0.39
N ASN A 453 12.49 -6.38 -0.91
CA ASN A 453 11.73 -5.14 -0.96
C ASN A 453 10.60 -5.20 -2.02
N ILE A 454 9.61 -4.31 -1.91
CA ILE A 454 8.51 -4.16 -2.86
C ILE A 454 8.00 -2.72 -2.90
N SER A 455 7.56 -2.25 -4.07
CA SER A 455 6.75 -1.03 -4.18
C SER A 455 5.66 -1.16 -5.23
N LEU A 456 4.64 -0.29 -5.17
CA LEU A 456 3.59 -0.22 -6.20
C LEU A 456 4.11 0.17 -7.60
N LYS A 457 5.36 0.68 -7.69
CA LYS A 457 6.05 0.99 -8.95
C LYS A 457 6.96 -0.15 -9.42
N GLU A 458 7.49 -0.94 -8.47
CA GLU A 458 8.42 -2.04 -8.69
C GLU A 458 7.98 -3.28 -7.88
N PRO A 459 6.97 -4.04 -8.36
CA PRO A 459 6.40 -5.15 -7.61
C PRO A 459 7.35 -6.35 -7.41
N GLN A 460 8.42 -6.42 -8.20
CA GLN A 460 9.45 -7.46 -8.12
C GLN A 460 10.62 -7.08 -7.19
N GLY A 461 10.62 -5.84 -6.67
CA GLY A 461 11.74 -5.31 -5.88
C GLY A 461 13.03 -5.16 -6.67
N SER A 462 14.05 -4.69 -5.96
CA SER A 462 15.38 -4.31 -6.46
C SER A 462 16.53 -4.77 -5.55
N VAL A 463 16.25 -5.19 -4.30
CA VAL A 463 17.28 -5.65 -3.34
C VAL A 463 16.74 -6.72 -2.40
N CYS A 464 17.62 -7.61 -1.94
CA CYS A 464 17.40 -8.58 -0.86
C CYS A 464 18.04 -8.04 0.42
N VAL A 465 17.25 -7.46 1.33
CA VAL A 465 17.70 -6.99 2.65
C VAL A 465 17.21 -7.87 3.79
N ASP A 466 16.05 -8.49 3.62
CA ASP A 466 15.52 -9.48 4.55
C ASP A 466 16.15 -10.85 4.27
N ASN A 467 16.48 -11.63 5.31
CA ASN A 467 16.95 -13.00 5.11
C ASN A 467 16.65 -13.96 6.26
N ILE A 468 16.94 -15.25 6.03
CA ILE A 468 16.99 -16.30 7.04
C ILE A 468 18.32 -17.01 6.90
N TRP A 469 19.08 -17.09 7.98
CA TRP A 469 20.35 -17.81 8.10
C TRP A 469 20.17 -18.99 9.07
N LEU A 470 20.66 -20.16 8.66
CA LEU A 470 20.55 -21.40 9.44
C LEU A 470 21.92 -21.84 9.93
N SER A 471 22.00 -22.28 11.19
CA SER A 471 23.10 -23.11 11.66
C SER A 471 23.14 -24.45 10.93
N GLU A 472 24.27 -25.15 11.01
CA GLU A 472 24.47 -26.44 10.36
C GLU A 472 23.41 -27.48 10.76
N GLU A 473 23.07 -27.57 12.06
CA GLU A 473 21.99 -28.45 12.51
C GLU A 473 20.59 -27.96 12.13
N ALA A 474 20.31 -26.65 12.15
CA ALA A 474 19.00 -26.12 11.71
C ALA A 474 18.77 -26.33 10.21
N LYS A 475 19.84 -26.33 9.41
CA LYS A 475 19.82 -26.60 7.96
C LYS A 475 19.34 -28.02 7.63
N ASN A 476 19.67 -29.01 8.46
CA ASN A 476 19.23 -30.40 8.28
C ASN A 476 17.71 -30.59 8.47
N LEU A 477 17.03 -29.62 9.09
CA LEU A 477 15.57 -29.61 9.29
C LEU A 477 14.82 -28.91 8.14
N ASN A 478 15.53 -28.20 7.25
CA ASN A 478 14.94 -27.46 6.13
C ASN A 478 14.51 -28.41 5.02
N THR A 479 13.26 -28.32 4.57
CA THR A 479 12.75 -29.13 3.44
C THR A 479 13.24 -28.66 2.07
N GLY A 480 13.88 -27.49 1.99
CA GLY A 480 14.23 -26.81 0.75
C GLY A 480 13.10 -25.95 0.16
N ASN A 481 11.86 -26.05 0.69
CA ASN A 481 10.77 -25.17 0.27
C ASN A 481 10.88 -23.82 1.00
N THR A 482 11.22 -22.77 0.24
CA THR A 482 11.49 -21.41 0.73
C THR A 482 10.99 -20.39 -0.28
N GLY A 483 10.76 -19.14 0.12
CA GLY A 483 10.38 -18.10 -0.83
C GLY A 483 10.10 -16.72 -0.26
N VAL A 484 9.69 -15.83 -1.16
CA VAL A 484 9.29 -14.44 -0.88
C VAL A 484 7.85 -14.26 -1.34
N ILE A 485 6.96 -13.80 -0.46
CA ILE A 485 5.56 -13.53 -0.79
C ILE A 485 5.46 -12.12 -1.40
N ARG A 486 4.92 -12.01 -2.62
CA ARG A 486 4.76 -10.72 -3.34
C ARG A 486 3.30 -10.38 -3.66
N ASP A 487 2.45 -11.39 -3.74
CA ASP A 487 1.02 -11.23 -3.97
C ASP A 487 0.28 -10.78 -2.69
N ASN A 488 -0.89 -10.17 -2.86
CA ASN A 488 -1.84 -9.84 -1.80
C ASN A 488 -1.35 -8.92 -0.66
N LEU A 489 -0.18 -8.29 -0.78
CA LEU A 489 0.37 -7.36 0.22
C LEU A 489 -0.30 -5.97 0.28
N THR A 490 -1.35 -5.75 -0.52
CA THR A 490 -2.09 -4.49 -0.62
C THR A 490 -3.56 -4.65 -0.24
N ASN A 491 -4.17 -3.55 0.23
CA ASN A 491 -5.62 -3.47 0.44
C ASN A 491 -6.10 -2.06 0.09
N PHE A 492 -7.35 -1.95 -0.39
CA PHE A 492 -7.96 -0.66 -0.68
C PHE A 492 -7.89 0.29 0.53
N TRP A 493 -8.15 -0.20 1.74
CA TRP A 493 -8.16 0.62 2.95
C TRP A 493 -6.79 1.04 3.48
N ILE A 494 -5.69 0.55 2.93
CA ILE A 494 -4.34 0.99 3.36
C ILE A 494 -4.01 2.31 2.64
N PRO A 495 -3.58 3.37 3.36
CA PRO A 495 -3.14 4.62 2.74
C PRO A 495 -1.91 4.44 1.84
N ASN A 496 -1.89 5.20 0.73
CA ASN A 496 -0.81 5.31 -0.22
C ASN A 496 -0.56 6.80 -0.49
N GLY A 497 0.05 7.48 0.49
CA GLY A 497 0.13 8.95 0.52
C GLY A 497 -1.27 9.57 0.60
N TRP A 498 -1.67 10.31 -0.44
CA TRP A 498 -2.99 10.90 -0.59
C TRP A 498 -4.01 10.01 -1.31
N THR A 499 -3.68 8.74 -1.58
CA THR A 499 -4.56 7.79 -2.28
C THR A 499 -4.81 6.53 -1.46
N LEU A 500 -5.79 5.72 -1.87
CA LEU A 500 -6.09 4.41 -1.30
C LEU A 500 -5.48 3.27 -2.15
N GLY A 501 -5.35 2.07 -1.58
CA GLY A 501 -4.75 0.90 -2.23
C GLY A 501 -3.26 0.65 -1.92
N GLY A 502 -2.80 1.08 -0.73
CA GLY A 502 -1.41 0.97 -0.30
C GLY A 502 -0.92 -0.45 0.03
N LEU A 503 0.40 -0.57 0.15
CA LEU A 503 1.10 -1.73 0.69
C LEU A 503 1.10 -1.67 2.22
N VAL A 504 0.96 -2.83 2.88
CA VAL A 504 1.12 -2.90 4.35
C VAL A 504 2.56 -2.63 4.81
N SER A 505 3.53 -2.96 3.96
CA SER A 505 4.98 -2.79 4.15
C SER A 505 5.68 -2.69 2.80
N ASP A 506 6.79 -1.95 2.71
CA ASP A 506 7.73 -1.98 1.58
C ASP A 506 8.70 -3.19 1.64
N HIS A 507 8.54 -4.07 2.64
CA HIS A 507 9.17 -5.39 2.74
C HIS A 507 8.17 -6.52 2.49
N CYS A 508 8.63 -7.57 1.83
CA CYS A 508 7.89 -8.80 1.61
C CYS A 508 8.05 -9.79 2.77
N PRO A 509 7.01 -10.57 3.12
CA PRO A 509 7.19 -11.75 3.96
C PRO A 509 8.13 -12.76 3.28
N ILE A 510 9.19 -13.16 3.98
CA ILE A 510 10.08 -14.26 3.57
C ILE A 510 9.79 -15.50 4.41
N TRP A 511 9.90 -16.70 3.84
CA TRP A 511 9.48 -17.92 4.54
C TRP A 511 10.28 -19.16 4.17
N MET A 512 10.16 -20.18 5.02
CA MET A 512 10.67 -21.53 4.81
C MET A 512 9.84 -22.61 5.53
N GLU A 513 9.89 -23.84 5.01
CA GLU A 513 9.21 -25.01 5.57
C GLU A 513 10.22 -25.97 6.20
N PHE A 514 10.03 -26.25 7.49
CA PHE A 514 10.82 -27.20 8.26
C PHE A 514 10.10 -28.55 8.39
N ASN A 515 10.85 -29.62 8.58
CA ASN A 515 10.34 -30.95 8.92
C ASN A 515 11.04 -31.49 10.18
N LEU A 516 10.26 -31.96 11.14
CA LEU A 516 10.72 -32.53 12.43
C LEU A 516 10.32 -34.01 12.57
N SER A 517 10.42 -34.75 11.46
CA SER A 517 10.11 -36.19 11.34
C SER A 517 11.18 -37.05 11.98
#